data_AF-A0A1A3HXQ6-F1
#
_entry.id   AF-A0A1A3HXQ6-F1
#
_cell.length_a   1.000
_cell.length_b   1.000
_cell.length_c   1.000
_cell.angle_alpha   90.00
_cell.angle_beta   90.00
_cell.angle_gamma   90.00
#
_symmetry.space_group_name_H-M   'P 1'
#
loop_
_entity.id
_entity.type
_entity.pdbx_description
1 polymer ?
#
loop_
_entity_poly.entity_id
_entity_poly.type
_entity_poly.pdbx_seq_one_letter_code
_entity_poly.pdbx_strand_id
1 'polypeptide(L)'
;MLDEVDDRGKKYFRTAQFSTYELAEKFLIWRWSTTARTVRGLRPLGPHLYKRGYSTDVTLASTDSEFKTEVKSSAGSAILAEPYSVIFSHLMAKPLADLELMVRDGLT
;
A
#
# COMPACT_ATOMS: atom_id res chain seq x y z
N MET A 1 11.53 -6.07 -3.39
CA MET A 1 12.05 -4.69 -3.38
C MET A 1 11.49 -3.98 -4.61
N LEU A 2 11.00 -2.75 -4.46
CA LEU A 2 10.46 -1.93 -5.54
C LEU A 2 11.23 -0.61 -5.60
N ASP A 3 11.73 -0.30 -6.79
CA ASP A 3 12.35 0.97 -7.14
C ASP A 3 11.40 1.74 -8.08
N GLU A 4 11.49 3.07 -8.07
CA GLU A 4 10.64 3.96 -8.88
C GLU A 4 11.50 4.88 -9.74
N VAL A 5 11.00 5.23 -10.92
CA VAL A 5 11.57 6.27 -11.78
C VAL A 5 10.47 7.26 -12.07
N ASP A 6 10.68 8.54 -11.76
CA ASP A 6 9.69 9.58 -12.05
C ASP A 6 9.69 9.99 -13.52
N ASP A 7 8.72 10.83 -13.90
CA ASP A 7 8.54 11.37 -15.25
C ASP A 7 9.74 12.21 -15.75
N ARG A 8 10.63 12.62 -14.83
CA ARG A 8 11.86 13.35 -15.11
C ARG A 8 13.09 12.45 -15.15
N GLY A 9 12.90 11.13 -15.07
CA GLY A 9 13.98 10.15 -15.13
C GLY A 9 14.79 10.01 -13.84
N LYS A 10 14.36 10.63 -12.74
CA LYS A 10 15.04 10.49 -11.45
C LYS A 10 14.66 9.15 -10.83
N LYS A 11 15.68 8.42 -10.37
CA LYS A 11 15.55 7.10 -9.74
C LYS A 11 15.40 7.23 -8.24
N TYR A 12 14.44 6.50 -7.68
CA TYR A 12 14.21 6.34 -6.26
C TYR A 12 14.36 4.86 -5.91
N PHE A 13 15.36 4.56 -5.09
CA PHE A 13 15.62 3.18 -4.66
C PHE A 13 14.84 2.86 -3.40
N ARG A 14 14.43 1.59 -3.26
CA ARG A 14 13.74 1.05 -2.09
C ARG A 14 12.45 1.80 -1.76
N THR A 15 11.74 2.34 -2.74
CA THR A 15 10.47 3.07 -2.53
C THR A 15 9.49 2.22 -1.74
N ALA A 16 9.47 0.90 -1.99
CA ALA A 16 8.78 -0.07 -1.16
C ALA A 16 9.60 -1.37 -1.01
N GLN A 17 9.47 -2.05 0.12
CA GLN A 17 10.06 -3.37 0.35
C GLN A 17 8.99 -4.28 0.95
N PHE A 18 8.97 -5.54 0.52
CA PHE A 18 7.97 -6.52 0.92
C PHE A 18 8.66 -7.85 1.20
N SER A 19 8.22 -8.55 2.23
CA SER A 19 8.75 -9.88 2.58
C SER A 19 8.26 -10.98 1.65
N THR A 20 7.15 -10.76 0.92
CA THR A 20 6.56 -11.73 -0.01
C THR A 20 6.18 -11.06 -1.33
N TYR A 21 6.13 -11.87 -2.40
CA TYR A 21 5.63 -11.42 -3.70
C TYR A 21 4.17 -10.97 -3.64
N GLU A 22 3.32 -11.71 -2.93
CA GLU A 22 1.89 -11.42 -2.79
C GLU A 22 1.65 -10.02 -2.20
N LEU A 23 2.44 -9.60 -1.21
CA LEU A 23 2.36 -8.25 -0.66
C LEU A 23 2.78 -7.19 -1.70
N ALA A 24 3.79 -7.46 -2.52
CA ALA A 24 4.19 -6.55 -3.59
C ALA A 24 3.09 -6.43 -4.66
N GLU A 25 2.46 -7.54 -5.03
CA GLU A 25 1.34 -7.58 -5.98
C GLU A 25 0.13 -6.79 -5.47
N LYS A 26 -0.31 -7.04 -4.23
CA LYS A 26 -1.39 -6.27 -3.58
C LYS A 26 -1.10 -4.78 -3.55
N PHE A 27 0.14 -4.41 -3.24
CA PHE A 27 0.55 -3.01 -3.22
C PHE A 27 0.42 -2.35 -4.59
N LEU A 28 0.88 -3.02 -5.65
CA LEU A 28 0.83 -2.49 -7.02
C LEU A 28 -0.61 -2.38 -7.52
N ILE A 29 -1.44 -3.40 -7.29
CA ILE A 29 -2.87 -3.38 -7.63
C ILE A 29 -3.56 -2.19 -6.97
N TRP A 30 -3.36 -2.02 -5.66
CA TRP A 30 -3.92 -0.87 -4.96
C TRP A 30 -3.35 0.45 -5.49
N ARG A 31 -2.04 0.55 -5.70
CA ARG A 31 -1.38 1.78 -6.17
C ARG A 31 -1.97 2.25 -7.49
N TRP A 32 -2.12 1.35 -8.46
CA TRP A 32 -2.68 1.67 -9.78
C TRP A 32 -4.20 1.81 -9.76
N SER A 33 -4.89 1.17 -8.81
CA SER A 33 -6.34 1.39 -8.63
C SER A 33 -6.69 2.85 -8.37
N THR A 34 -5.80 3.60 -7.71
CA THR A 34 -6.02 5.03 -7.44
C THR A 34 -6.16 5.80 -8.75
N THR A 35 -5.28 5.53 -9.72
CA THR A 35 -5.34 6.11 -11.07
C THR A 35 -6.58 5.63 -11.82
N ALA A 36 -6.81 4.32 -11.87
CA ALA A 36 -7.94 3.73 -12.60
C ALA A 36 -9.30 4.24 -12.11
N ARG A 37 -9.48 4.37 -10.79
CA ARG A 37 -10.70 4.91 -10.18
C ARG A 37 -10.88 6.39 -10.49
N THR A 38 -9.80 7.18 -10.44
CA THR A 38 -9.83 8.61 -10.77
C THR A 38 -10.29 8.84 -12.21
N VAL A 39 -9.76 8.08 -13.17
CA VAL A 39 -10.16 8.16 -14.60
C VAL A 39 -11.65 7.82 -14.80
N ARG A 40 -12.21 6.94 -13.95
CA ARG A 40 -13.63 6.54 -14.00
C ARG A 40 -14.56 7.43 -13.16
N GLY A 41 -14.06 8.51 -12.56
CA GLY A 41 -14.86 9.36 -11.66
C GLY A 41 -15.26 8.66 -10.35
N LEU A 42 -14.60 7.56 -9.98
CA LEU A 42 -14.84 6.83 -8.74
C LEU A 42 -13.95 7.37 -7.63
N ARG A 43 -14.47 7.38 -6.39
CA ARG A 43 -13.72 7.87 -5.23
C ARG A 43 -12.48 7.01 -4.95
N PRO A 44 -11.28 7.59 -4.77
CA PRO A 44 -10.08 6.82 -4.41
C PRO A 44 -10.21 6.20 -3.01
N LEU A 45 -9.63 5.01 -2.83
CA LEU A 45 -9.68 4.28 -1.55
C LEU A 45 -8.75 4.90 -0.50
N GLY A 46 -7.58 5.39 -0.95
CA GLY A 46 -6.49 5.85 -0.09
C GLY A 46 -6.88 6.87 0.98
N PRO A 47 -7.55 7.99 0.64
CA PRO A 47 -7.89 9.01 1.63
C PRO A 47 -8.79 8.50 2.76
N HIS A 48 -9.71 7.58 2.47
CA HIS A 48 -10.58 7.03 3.49
C HIS A 48 -9.84 6.06 4.41
N LEU A 49 -8.96 5.22 3.85
CA LEU A 49 -8.12 4.31 4.63
C LEU A 49 -7.09 5.06 5.48
N TYR A 50 -6.46 6.11 4.94
CA TYR A 50 -5.49 6.93 5.68
C TYR A 50 -6.13 7.58 6.91
N LYS A 51 -7.35 8.10 6.79
CA LYS A 51 -8.11 8.69 7.91
C LYS A 51 -8.41 7.71 9.04
N ARG A 52 -8.40 6.39 8.79
CA ARG A 52 -8.61 5.36 9.82
C ARG A 52 -7.35 5.08 10.65
N GLY A 53 -6.20 5.66 10.30
CA GLY A 53 -4.92 5.31 10.91
C GLY A 53 -4.45 3.92 10.49
N TYR A 54 -3.46 3.37 11.21
CA TYR A 54 -3.00 2.00 10.97
C TYR A 54 -4.10 0.99 11.33
N SER A 55 -4.16 -0.13 10.58
CA SER A 55 -5.01 -1.26 10.94
C SER A 55 -4.66 -1.79 12.33
N THR A 56 -5.66 -2.30 13.07
CA THR A 56 -5.46 -2.98 14.35
C THR A 56 -4.79 -4.34 14.19
N ASP A 57 -4.77 -4.88 12.97
CA ASP A 57 -4.25 -6.22 12.66
C ASP A 57 -2.75 -6.21 12.31
N VAL A 58 -2.08 -5.07 12.47
CA VAL A 58 -0.66 -4.91 12.19
C VAL A 58 0.12 -4.47 13.42
N THR A 59 1.41 -4.79 13.44
CA THR A 59 2.38 -4.22 14.37
C THR A 59 3.38 -3.37 13.59
N LEU A 60 3.92 -2.35 14.27
CA LEU A 60 4.86 -1.40 13.67
C LEU A 60 6.26 -1.62 14.23
N ALA A 61 7.27 -1.50 13.38
CA ALA A 61 8.67 -1.48 13.79
C ALA A 61 9.41 -0.33 13.09
N SER A 62 10.40 0.22 13.80
CA SER A 62 11.31 1.23 13.26
C SER A 62 12.21 0.63 12.19
N THR A 63 12.68 1.47 11.27
CA THR A 63 13.68 1.09 10.27
C THR A 63 14.90 2.00 10.36
N ASP A 64 15.94 1.70 9.60
CA ASP A 64 17.13 2.57 9.49
C ASP A 64 16.83 3.93 8.82
N SER A 65 15.59 4.14 8.34
CA SER A 65 15.11 5.39 7.77
C SER A 65 13.98 5.97 8.61
N GLU A 66 14.14 7.21 9.09
CA GLU A 66 13.10 7.92 9.84
C GLU A 66 11.82 8.17 9.03
N PHE A 67 11.91 8.11 7.70
CA PHE A 67 10.79 8.34 6.78
C PHE A 67 10.02 7.06 6.45
N LYS A 68 10.44 5.89 6.95
CA LYS A 68 9.82 4.60 6.63
C LYS A 68 9.51 3.80 7.88
N THR A 69 8.35 3.15 7.84
CA THR A 69 7.88 2.27 8.89
C THR A 69 7.82 0.86 8.35
N GLU A 70 8.31 -0.11 9.12
CA GLU A 70 8.02 -1.52 8.86
C GLU A 70 6.65 -1.86 9.47
N VAL A 71 5.74 -2.34 8.63
CA VAL A 71 4.41 -2.82 9.00
C VAL A 71 4.42 -4.34 8.91
N LYS A 72 3.98 -5.02 9.97
CA LYS A 72 3.99 -6.50 10.07
C LYS A 72 2.59 -7.02 10.30
N SER A 73 2.20 -8.06 9.55
CA SER A 73 0.95 -8.80 9.73
C SER A 73 1.20 -10.30 9.63
N SER A 74 0.15 -11.11 9.75
CA SER A 74 0.21 -12.55 9.49
C SER A 74 0.63 -12.90 8.04
N ALA A 75 0.47 -11.97 7.09
CA ALA A 75 0.84 -12.15 5.68
C ALA A 75 2.32 -11.80 5.38
N GLY A 76 3.05 -11.27 6.36
CA GLY A 76 4.45 -10.85 6.20
C GLY A 76 4.68 -9.38 6.61
N SER A 77 5.75 -8.78 6.11
CA SER A 77 6.11 -7.39 6.39
C SER A 77 6.28 -6.53 5.14
N ALA A 78 6.02 -5.23 5.31
CA ALA A 78 6.20 -4.21 4.29
C ALA A 78 6.91 -2.98 4.90
N ILE A 79 7.91 -2.44 4.21
CA ILE A 79 8.58 -1.20 4.59
C ILE A 79 8.19 -0.11 3.60
N LEU A 80 7.47 0.88 4.09
CA LEU A 80 6.83 1.94 3.29
C LEU A 80 6.94 3.28 4.02
N ALA A 81 6.95 4.38 3.25
CA ALA A 81 6.75 5.71 3.79
C ALA A 81 5.25 6.03 3.95
N GLU A 82 4.92 7.01 4.78
CA GLU A 82 3.56 7.58 4.77
C GLU A 82 3.28 8.31 3.45
N PRO A 83 2.01 8.31 2.96
CA PRO A 83 0.83 7.71 3.59
C PRO A 83 0.67 6.20 3.31
N TYR A 84 1.60 5.60 2.56
CA TYR A 84 1.44 4.25 2.03
C TYR A 84 1.52 3.17 3.10
N SER A 85 2.37 3.32 4.11
CA SER A 85 2.41 2.40 5.27
C SER A 85 1.06 2.31 5.98
N VAL A 86 0.44 3.45 6.26
CA VAL A 86 -0.87 3.55 6.91
C VAL A 86 -1.94 2.90 6.04
N ILE A 87 -2.03 3.27 4.77
CA ILE A 87 -3.09 2.77 3.88
C ILE A 87 -2.93 1.26 3.63
N PHE A 88 -1.71 0.83 3.31
CA PHE A 88 -1.45 -0.56 2.94
C PHE A 88 -1.63 -1.52 4.12
N SER A 89 -1.51 -1.06 5.37
CA SER A 89 -1.79 -1.87 6.56
C SER A 89 -3.19 -2.49 6.57
N HIS A 90 -4.18 -1.82 5.97
CA HIS A 90 -5.55 -2.33 5.83
C HIS A 90 -5.71 -3.40 4.75
N LEU A 91 -4.70 -3.60 3.90
CA LEU A 91 -4.75 -4.45 2.71
C LEU A 91 -3.87 -5.70 2.86
N MET A 92 -2.83 -5.66 3.70
CA MET A 92 -1.83 -6.72 3.81
C MET A 92 -2.45 -8.11 4.06
N ALA A 93 -3.32 -8.22 5.06
CA ALA A 93 -3.94 -9.48 5.46
C ALA A 93 -5.22 -9.83 4.69
N LYS A 94 -5.71 -8.93 3.81
CA LYS A 94 -6.92 -9.20 3.03
C LYS A 94 -6.63 -10.21 1.92
N PRO A 95 -7.56 -11.13 1.63
CA PRO A 95 -7.51 -11.93 0.41
C PRO A 95 -7.39 -11.03 -0.83
N LEU A 96 -6.66 -11.48 -1.84
CA LEU A 96 -6.50 -10.72 -3.09
C LEU A 96 -7.84 -10.43 -3.76
N ALA A 97 -8.77 -11.41 -3.75
CA ALA A 97 -10.11 -11.24 -4.29
C ALA A 97 -10.88 -10.08 -3.63
N ASP A 98 -10.75 -9.90 -2.31
CA ASP A 98 -11.37 -8.78 -1.60
C ASP A 98 -10.78 -7.44 -2.06
N LEU A 99 -9.46 -7.39 -2.29
CA LEU A 99 -8.81 -6.20 -2.82
C LEU A 99 -9.35 -5.87 -4.22
N GLU A 100 -9.51 -6.85 -5.10
CA GLU A 100 -10.06 -6.64 -6.44
C GLU A 100 -11.50 -6.11 -6.39
N LEU A 101 -12.32 -6.64 -5.49
CA LEU A 101 -13.67 -6.12 -5.22
C LEU A 101 -13.63 -4.68 -4.72
N MET A 102 -12.75 -4.36 -3.76
CA MET A 102 -12.58 -2.99 -3.27
C MET A 102 -12.14 -2.03 -4.37
N VAL A 103 -11.24 -2.48 -5.26
CA VAL A 103 -10.76 -1.70 -6.40
C VAL A 103 -11.88 -1.43 -7.40
N ARG A 104 -12.72 -2.43 -7.67
CA ARG A 104 -13.84 -2.33 -8.62
C ARG A 104 -15.00 -1.51 -8.07
N ASP A 105 -15.43 -1.81 -6.85
CA ASP A 105 -16.72 -1.40 -6.30
C ASP A 105 -16.57 -0.27 -5.27
N GLY A 106 -15.40 -0.15 -4.64
CA GLY A 106 -15.12 0.83 -3.60
C GLY A 106 -15.07 0.23 -2.20
N LEU A 107 -15.00 1.11 -1.18
CA LEU A 107 -15.20 0.69 0.20
C LEU A 107 -16.71 0.64 0.44
N THR A 108 -17.24 -0.56 0.68
CA THR A 108 -18.59 -0.76 1.23
C THR A 108 -18.66 -0.31 2.69
#